data_AF-A0A4P2VEM6-F1
#
_entry.id   AF-A0A4P2VEM6-F1
#
_cell.length_a   1.000
_cell.length_b   1.000
_cell.length_c   1.000
_cell.angle_alpha   90.00
_cell.angle_beta   90.00
_cell.angle_gamma   90.00
#
_symmetry.space_group_name_H-M   'P 1'
#
loop_
_entity.id
_entity.type
_entity.pdbx_description
1 polymer ?
#
loop_
_entity_poly.entity_id
_entity_poly.type
_entity_poly.pdbx_seq_one_letter_code
_entity_poly.pdbx_strand_id
1 'polypeptide(L)'
;MVALLMMLVLGVAYPLATWAAGRAIAPWQSSGSLLFVNGTLVGSELVAQNVSAAALFHPMPGTSSGQDPYVPIGYALEQVPRISYATGIPQAELRQLVYSVAAEDSRGISAVLGPGYPLVNVVQLNYELMRLYPGIYGG
;
A
#
# COMPACT_ATOMS: atom_id res chain seq x y z
N MET A 1 -36.54 -12.52 -25.11
CA MET A 1 -35.71 -13.72 -24.82
C MET A 1 -34.22 -13.44 -24.82
N VAL A 2 -33.62 -12.90 -25.90
CA VAL A 2 -32.16 -12.62 -25.94
C VAL A 2 -31.69 -11.72 -24.79
N ALA A 3 -32.45 -10.70 -24.40
CA ALA A 3 -32.10 -9.82 -23.28
C ALA A 3 -32.00 -10.54 -21.92
N LEU A 4 -32.88 -11.51 -21.64
CA LEU A 4 -32.85 -12.29 -20.39
C LEU A 4 -31.65 -13.23 -20.35
N LEU A 5 -31.32 -13.84 -21.50
CA LEU A 5 -30.12 -14.65 -21.65
C LEU A 5 -28.86 -13.80 -21.39
N MET A 6 -28.77 -12.62 -22.01
CA MET A 6 -27.65 -11.70 -21.79
C MET A 6 -27.56 -11.24 -20.34
N MET A 7 -28.70 -10.98 -19.67
CA MET A 7 -28.73 -10.61 -18.26
C MET A 7 -28.18 -11.72 -17.37
N LEU A 8 -28.54 -12.99 -17.62
CA LEU A 8 -28.01 -14.12 -16.85
C LEU A 8 -26.52 -14.34 -17.13
N VAL A 9 -26.10 -14.25 -18.39
CA VAL A 9 -24.70 -14.47 -18.77
C VAL A 9 -23.81 -13.35 -18.22
N LEU A 10 -24.13 -12.09 -18.47
CA LEU A 10 -23.30 -10.95 -18.07
C LEU A 10 -23.49 -10.57 -16.60
N GLY A 11 -24.69 -10.79 -16.05
CA GLY A 11 -25.02 -10.41 -14.67
C GLY A 11 -24.72 -11.48 -13.63
N VAL A 12 -24.65 -12.76 -14.01
CA VAL A 12 -24.42 -13.86 -13.05
C VAL A 12 -23.23 -14.73 -13.47
N ALA A 13 -23.27 -15.31 -14.67
CA ALA A 13 -22.25 -16.28 -15.07
C ALA A 13 -20.86 -15.64 -15.17
N TYR A 14 -20.77 -14.46 -15.80
CA TYR A 14 -19.52 -13.73 -15.97
C TYR A 14 -18.87 -13.28 -14.65
N PRO A 15 -19.54 -12.54 -13.74
CA PRO A 15 -18.91 -12.12 -12.49
C PRO A 15 -18.52 -13.30 -11.58
N LEU A 16 -19.29 -14.39 -11.57
CA LEU A 16 -18.91 -15.59 -10.81
C LEU A 16 -17.68 -16.28 -11.41
N ALA A 17 -17.61 -16.38 -12.74
CA ALA A 17 -16.46 -16.96 -13.42
C ALA A 17 -15.19 -16.13 -13.17
N THR A 18 -15.27 -14.79 -13.28
CA THR A 18 -14.11 -13.91 -13.05
C THR A 18 -13.70 -13.88 -11.58
N TRP A 19 -14.66 -13.88 -10.65
CA TRP A 19 -14.38 -14.00 -9.22
C TRP A 19 -13.69 -15.32 -8.88
N ALA A 20 -14.20 -16.45 -9.38
CA ALA A 20 -13.63 -17.77 -9.12
C ALA A 20 -12.22 -17.90 -9.71
N ALA A 21 -12.02 -17.42 -10.95
CA ALA A 21 -10.71 -17.39 -11.57
C ALA A 21 -9.72 -16.51 -10.77
N GLY A 22 -10.16 -15.33 -10.32
CA GLY A 22 -9.36 -14.43 -9.49
C GLY A 22 -8.94 -15.07 -8.17
N ARG A 23 -9.85 -15.76 -7.49
CA ARG A 23 -9.57 -16.52 -6.26
C ARG A 23 -8.59 -17.68 -6.49
N ALA A 24 -8.66 -18.37 -7.63
CA ALA A 24 -7.80 -19.51 -7.92
C ALA A 24 -6.37 -19.11 -8.29
N ILE A 25 -6.21 -18.02 -9.05
CA ILE A 25 -4.90 -17.62 -9.60
C ILE A 25 -4.20 -16.59 -8.72
N ALA A 26 -4.95 -15.64 -8.15
CA ALA A 26 -4.40 -14.51 -7.39
C ALA A 26 -5.24 -14.28 -6.10
N PRO A 27 -5.22 -15.23 -5.15
CA PRO A 27 -6.08 -15.20 -3.97
C PRO A 27 -5.84 -13.97 -3.08
N TRP A 28 -4.60 -13.49 -2.99
CA TRP A 28 -4.23 -12.35 -2.16
C TRP A 28 -4.70 -11.01 -2.79
N GLN A 29 -4.48 -10.82 -4.09
CA GLN A 29 -4.93 -9.63 -4.84
C GLN A 29 -6.47 -9.57 -4.91
N SER A 30 -7.13 -10.71 -5.14
CA SER A 30 -8.61 -10.78 -5.18
C SER A 30 -9.28 -10.61 -3.82
N SER A 31 -8.51 -10.69 -2.72
CA SER A 31 -8.98 -10.40 -1.36
C SER A 31 -8.72 -8.95 -0.93
N GLY A 32 -8.14 -8.11 -1.81
CA GLY A 32 -7.87 -6.71 -1.53
C GLY A 32 -6.50 -6.41 -0.95
N SER A 33 -5.52 -7.32 -1.13
CA SER A 33 -4.10 -7.11 -0.73
C SER A 33 -3.95 -6.63 0.72
N LEU A 34 -4.56 -7.38 1.64
CA LEU A 34 -4.62 -7.04 3.05
C LEU A 34 -3.26 -7.23 3.74
N LEU A 35 -2.93 -6.32 4.66
CA LEU A 35 -1.70 -6.32 5.46
C LEU A 35 -2.03 -6.58 6.94
N PHE A 36 -1.32 -7.52 7.55
CA PHE A 36 -1.53 -7.98 8.91
C PHE A 36 -0.28 -7.81 9.76
N VAL A 37 -0.37 -7.09 10.88
CA VAL A 37 0.73 -6.96 11.85
C VAL A 37 0.30 -7.66 13.14
N ASN A 38 1.11 -8.61 13.62
CA ASN A 38 0.85 -9.35 14.86
C ASN A 38 -0.55 -10.01 14.93
N GLY A 39 -1.09 -10.43 13.78
CA GLY A 39 -2.42 -11.04 13.69
C GLY A 39 -3.59 -10.05 13.60
N THR A 40 -3.33 -8.74 13.72
CA THR A 40 -4.34 -7.69 13.55
C THR A 40 -4.31 -7.15 12.13
N LEU A 41 -5.49 -6.98 11.52
CA LEU A 41 -5.63 -6.35 10.20
C LEU A 41 -5.31 -4.84 10.30
N VAL A 42 -4.23 -4.39 9.66
CA VAL A 42 -3.80 -2.99 9.68
C VAL A 42 -4.33 -2.22 8.47
N GLY A 43 -4.54 -2.89 7.33
CA GLY A 43 -5.13 -2.23 6.16
C GLY A 43 -4.96 -3.01 4.86
N SER A 44 -4.97 -2.27 3.75
CA SER A 44 -4.72 -2.77 2.39
C SER A 44 -3.53 -2.03 1.80
N GLU A 45 -2.65 -2.74 1.11
CA GLU A 45 -1.51 -2.13 0.40
C GLU A 45 -1.95 -1.10 -0.65
N LEU A 46 -3.17 -1.23 -1.18
CA LEU A 46 -3.70 -0.40 -2.25
C LEU A 46 -4.44 0.85 -1.75
N VAL A 47 -4.70 0.96 -0.44
CA VAL A 47 -5.52 2.03 0.13
C VAL A 47 -4.77 2.71 1.27
N ALA A 48 -4.34 3.94 1.03
CA ALA A 48 -3.80 4.77 2.09
C ALA A 48 -4.92 5.17 3.07
N GLN A 49 -4.71 4.87 4.34
CA GLN A 49 -5.54 5.42 5.41
C GLN A 49 -5.00 6.78 5.84
N ASN A 50 -5.88 7.62 6.36
CA ASN A 50 -5.45 8.87 6.97
C ASN A 50 -4.79 8.58 8.32
N VAL A 51 -3.46 8.64 8.36
CA VAL A 51 -2.67 8.37 9.57
C VAL A 51 -2.29 9.70 10.21
N SER A 52 -2.82 9.98 11.41
CA SER A 52 -2.51 11.20 12.18
C SER A 52 -1.30 11.06 13.12
N ALA A 53 -0.78 9.85 13.29
CA ALA A 53 0.29 9.56 14.25
C ALA A 53 1.62 10.22 13.83
N ALA A 54 2.29 10.87 14.79
CA ALA A 54 3.60 11.51 14.57
C ALA A 54 4.73 10.50 14.29
N ALA A 55 4.53 9.23 14.63
CA ALA A 55 5.49 8.15 14.46
C ALA A 55 5.42 7.45 13.09
N LEU A 56 4.39 7.73 12.27
CA LEU A 56 4.18 7.04 10.99
C LEU A 56 4.33 7.99 9.81
N PHE A 57 4.60 7.42 8.63
CA PHE A 57 4.61 8.15 7.37
C PHE A 57 3.18 8.52 6.96
N HIS A 58 3.02 9.75 6.50
CA HIS A 58 1.74 10.32 6.08
C HIS A 58 1.61 10.27 4.57
N PRO A 59 0.40 9.98 4.03
CA PRO A 59 0.13 10.06 2.61
C PRO A 59 0.15 11.52 2.13
N MET A 60 0.35 11.73 0.84
CA MET A 60 0.43 13.07 0.25
C MET A 60 -0.93 13.77 0.32
N PRO A 61 -1.02 14.98 0.90
CA PRO A 61 -2.28 15.71 0.96
C PRO A 61 -2.72 16.15 -0.43
N GLY A 62 -3.98 15.88 -0.78
CA GLY A 62 -4.58 16.35 -2.03
C GLY A 62 -4.48 15.43 -3.24
N THR A 63 -4.15 14.14 -3.05
CA THR A 63 -4.30 13.14 -4.12
C THR A 63 -5.77 13.03 -4.54
N SER A 64 -6.05 12.81 -5.83
CA SER A 64 -7.40 12.90 -6.43
C SER A 64 -8.44 11.94 -5.85
N SER A 65 -8.00 10.94 -5.08
CA SER A 65 -8.83 9.98 -4.34
C SER A 65 -8.75 10.11 -2.81
N GLY A 66 -7.85 10.95 -2.29
CA GLY A 66 -7.51 11.04 -0.86
C GLY A 66 -6.98 9.75 -0.23
N GLN A 67 -6.67 8.73 -1.04
CA GLN A 67 -6.36 7.36 -0.62
C GLN A 67 -5.19 6.75 -1.41
N ASP A 68 -4.46 7.56 -2.18
CA ASP A 68 -3.31 7.08 -2.96
C ASP A 68 -2.15 6.68 -2.01
N PRO A 69 -1.73 5.40 -2.01
CA PRO A 69 -0.62 4.95 -1.18
C PRO A 69 0.75 5.34 -1.73
N TYR A 70 0.85 5.78 -2.99
CA TYR A 70 2.13 6.09 -3.61
C TYR A 70 2.50 7.56 -3.44
N VAL A 71 3.70 7.80 -2.92
CA VAL A 71 4.28 9.14 -2.80
C VAL A 71 5.67 9.20 -3.42
N PRO A 72 6.13 10.37 -3.88
CA PRO A 72 7.51 10.53 -4.31
C PRO A 72 8.48 10.23 -3.16
N ILE A 73 9.61 9.58 -3.46
CA ILE A 73 10.64 9.28 -2.44
C ILE A 73 11.03 10.55 -1.65
N GLY A 74 11.19 11.69 -2.32
CA GLY A 74 11.57 12.96 -1.67
C GLY A 74 10.61 13.34 -0.54
N TYR A 75 9.30 13.18 -0.76
CA TYR A 75 8.28 13.45 0.24
C TYR A 75 8.39 12.52 1.45
N ALA A 76 8.66 11.23 1.24
CA ALA A 76 8.90 10.30 2.34
C ALA A 76 10.16 10.66 3.14
N LEU A 77 11.24 11.04 2.46
CA LEU A 77 12.50 11.44 3.10
C LEU A 77 12.37 12.72 3.95
N GLU A 78 11.53 13.67 3.53
CA GLU A 78 11.24 14.89 4.30
C GLU A 78 10.56 14.61 5.64
N GLN A 79 9.83 13.49 5.76
CA GLN A 79 9.17 13.10 7.01
C GLN A 79 10.09 12.37 7.99
N VAL A 80 11.26 11.90 7.55
CA VAL A 80 12.20 11.12 8.37
C VAL A 80 12.62 11.83 9.66
N PRO A 81 13.00 13.12 9.66
CA PRO A 81 13.41 13.79 10.89
C PRO A 81 12.30 13.83 11.95
N ARG A 82 11.05 14.03 11.53
CA ARG A 82 9.87 14.03 12.41
C ARG A 82 9.67 12.65 13.05
N ILE A 83 9.69 11.60 12.25
CA ILE A 83 9.48 10.23 12.71
C ILE A 83 10.61 9.79 13.63
N SER A 84 11.86 10.10 13.27
CA SER A 84 13.05 9.82 14.09
C SER A 84 12.95 10.46 15.48
N TYR A 85 12.51 11.73 15.56
CA TYR A 85 12.31 12.41 16.83
C TYR A 85 11.18 11.79 17.68
N ALA A 86 10.10 11.34 17.05
CA ALA A 86 8.96 10.74 17.75
C ALA A 86 9.21 9.31 18.24
N THR A 87 10.05 8.55 17.54
CA THR A 87 10.24 7.10 17.75
C THR A 87 11.58 6.74 18.38
N GLY A 88 12.58 7.63 18.27
CA GLY A 88 13.97 7.34 18.63
C GLY A 88 14.74 6.52 17.60
N ILE A 89 14.12 6.15 16.47
CA ILE A 89 14.80 5.39 15.40
C ILE A 89 15.82 6.29 14.69
N PRO A 90 17.07 5.83 14.44
CA PRO A 90 18.07 6.62 13.72
C PRO A 90 17.61 7.02 12.31
N GLN A 91 17.89 8.26 11.90
CA GLN A 91 17.52 8.75 10.57
C GLN A 91 18.14 7.93 9.43
N ALA A 92 19.34 7.36 9.65
CA ALA A 92 20.01 6.52 8.66
C ALA A 92 19.20 5.25 8.35
N GLU A 93 18.65 4.61 9.38
CA GLU A 93 17.81 3.40 9.25
C GLU A 93 16.51 3.72 8.51
N LEU A 94 15.84 4.82 8.87
CA LEU A 94 14.61 5.26 8.20
C LEU A 94 14.84 5.60 6.72
N ARG A 95 15.93 6.28 6.39
CA ARG A 95 16.29 6.57 4.98
C ARG A 95 16.56 5.29 4.21
N GLN A 96 17.29 4.34 4.81
CA GLN A 96 17.58 3.06 4.18
C GLN A 96 16.30 2.26 3.92
N LEU A 97 15.35 2.27 4.85
CA LEU A 97 14.04 1.63 4.67
C LEU A 97 13.25 2.24 3.51
N VAL A 98 13.24 3.57 3.39
CA VAL A 98 12.60 4.25 2.25
C VAL A 98 13.20 3.80 0.92
N TYR A 99 14.53 3.75 0.82
CA TYR A 99 15.19 3.30 -0.40
C TYR A 99 14.96 1.81 -0.70
N SER A 100 14.90 0.94 0.31
CA SER A 100 14.66 -0.49 0.09
C SER A 100 13.26 -0.76 -0.45
N VAL A 101 12.24 -0.12 0.12
CA VAL A 101 10.85 -0.29 -0.34
C VAL A 101 10.64 0.34 -1.72
N ALA A 102 11.22 1.51 -1.97
CA ALA A 102 11.07 2.17 -3.27
C ALA A 102 11.75 1.40 -4.43
N ALA A 103 12.86 0.71 -4.14
CA ALA A 103 13.54 -0.13 -5.12
C ALA A 103 12.73 -1.38 -5.49
N GLU A 104 11.84 -1.84 -4.62
CA GLU A 104 10.96 -2.98 -4.87
C GLU A 104 9.78 -2.58 -5.76
N ASP A 105 9.14 -1.46 -5.46
CA ASP A 105 7.99 -0.93 -6.20
C ASP A 105 8.35 -0.46 -7.63
N SER A 106 9.60 -0.02 -7.82
CA SER A 106 10.11 0.40 -9.13
C SER A 106 10.41 -0.76 -10.10
N ARG A 107 10.24 -2.03 -9.69
CA ARG A 107 10.53 -3.22 -10.52
C ARG A 107 9.27 -3.69 -11.25
N GLY A 108 8.85 -2.96 -12.28
CA GLY A 108 7.70 -3.40 -13.06
C GLY A 108 7.28 -2.43 -14.16
N ILE A 109 6.01 -2.51 -14.56
CA ILE A 109 5.41 -1.63 -15.57
C ILE A 109 5.56 -0.15 -15.17
N SER A 110 5.60 0.14 -13.87
CA SER A 110 5.88 1.48 -13.32
C SER A 110 7.25 2.06 -13.73
N ALA A 111 8.24 1.24 -14.07
CA ALA A 111 9.51 1.73 -14.63
C ALA A 111 9.36 2.29 -16.05
N VAL A 112 8.33 1.85 -16.78
CA VAL A 112 8.09 2.19 -18.19
C VAL A 112 6.96 3.21 -18.34
N LEU A 113 5.88 3.06 -17.56
CA LEU A 113 4.67 3.88 -17.63
C LEU A 113 4.49 4.78 -16.39
N GLY A 114 5.41 4.74 -15.43
CA GLY A 114 5.36 5.60 -14.25
C GLY A 114 5.71 7.05 -14.55
N PRO A 115 5.57 7.94 -13.57
CA PRO A 115 5.66 9.39 -13.77
C PRO A 115 7.11 9.91 -14.00
N GLY A 116 8.08 9.02 -14.26
CA GLY A 116 9.48 9.36 -14.53
C GLY A 116 10.31 9.68 -13.29
N TYR A 117 9.74 9.55 -12.09
CA TYR A 117 10.43 9.67 -10.81
C TYR A 117 10.06 8.50 -9.90
N PRO A 118 10.94 8.12 -8.96
CA PRO A 118 10.71 6.96 -8.13
C PRO A 118 9.62 7.24 -7.09
N LEU A 119 8.69 6.29 -6.98
CA LEU A 119 7.59 6.28 -6.03
C LEU A 119 7.88 5.28 -4.91
N VAL A 120 7.20 5.47 -3.79
CA VAL A 120 7.22 4.53 -2.68
C VAL A 120 5.82 4.40 -2.08
N ASN A 121 5.44 3.16 -1.74
CA ASN A 121 4.18 2.89 -1.07
C ASN A 121 4.30 3.21 0.45
N VAL A 122 3.52 4.19 0.92
CA VAL A 122 3.50 4.65 2.31
C VAL A 122 2.92 3.61 3.26
N VAL A 123 1.90 2.86 2.81
CA VAL A 123 1.28 1.80 3.63
C VAL A 123 2.29 0.69 3.87
N GLN A 124 3.04 0.31 2.83
CA GLN A 124 4.09 -0.69 2.94
C GLN A 124 5.24 -0.23 3.85
N LEU A 125 5.63 1.05 3.77
CA LEU A 125 6.63 1.63 4.69
C LEU A 125 6.17 1.54 6.15
N ASN A 126 4.93 1.92 6.42
CA ASN A 126 4.36 1.85 7.77
C ASN A 126 4.25 0.41 8.26
N TYR A 127 3.86 -0.51 7.38
CA TYR A 127 3.83 -1.94 7.69
C TYR A 127 5.21 -2.47 8.09
N GLU A 128 6.26 -2.16 7.32
CA GLU A 128 7.63 -2.57 7.63
C GLU A 128 8.14 -1.93 8.93
N LEU A 129 7.79 -0.67 9.22
CA LEU A 129 8.11 -0.05 10.51
C LEU A 129 7.48 -0.80 11.68
N MET A 130 6.20 -1.15 11.58
CA MET A 130 5.49 -1.88 12.63
C MET A 130 6.05 -3.31 12.79
N ARG A 131 6.48 -3.94 11.68
CA ARG A 131 7.08 -5.26 11.67
C ARG A 131 8.48 -5.28 12.29
N LEU A 132 9.30 -4.27 12.02
CA LEU A 132 10.68 -4.17 12.49
C LEU A 132 10.79 -3.66 13.93
N TYR A 133 9.88 -2.78 14.36
CA TYR A 133 9.90 -2.17 15.69
C TYR A 133 8.60 -2.44 16.48
N PRO A 134 8.26 -3.71 16.78
CA PRO A 134 7.04 -4.05 17.50
C PRO A 134 6.99 -3.42 18.90
N GLY A 135 8.13 -3.10 19.52
CA GLY A 135 8.18 -2.42 20.82
C GLY A 135 7.73 -0.94 20.79
N ILE A 136 7.72 -0.31 19.61
CA ILE A 136 7.30 1.08 19.44
C ILE A 136 5.85 1.15 18.94
N TYR A 137 5.43 0.20 18.10
CA TYR A 137 4.15 0.23 17.39
C TYR A 137 3.15 -0.87 17.78
N GLY A 138 3.52 -1.80 18.65
CA GLY A 138 2.69 -2.97 19.02
C GLY A 138 1.73 -2.75 20.18
N GLY A 139 1.37 -1.49 20.48
CA GLY A 139 0.46 -1.10 21.56
C GLY A 139 -0.97 -0.88 21.07
#